data_AF-A0A5E4IYT2-F1
#
_entry.id   AF-A0A5E4IYT2-F1
#
_cell.length_a   1.000
_cell.length_b   1.000
_cell.length_c   1.000
_cell.angle_alpha   90.00
_cell.angle_beta   90.00
_cell.angle_gamma   90.00
#
_symmetry.space_group_name_H-M   'P 1'
#
loop_
_entity.id
_entity.type
_entity.pdbx_description
1 polymer ?
#
loop_
_entity_poly.entity_id
_entity_poly.type
_entity_poly.pdbx_seq_one_letter_code
_entity_poly.pdbx_strand_id
1 'polypeptide(L)' 'MGVKVRARYEGKVLRPFQDLDLHEGEEVVIEVQRSLADKFHGRLAVDRKTADEIVDMEIWD' A
#
# COMPACT_ATOMS: atom_id res chain seq x y z
N MET A 1 21.00 -1.93 -5.30
CA MET A 1 20.49 -1.31 -4.06
C MET A 1 19.25 -0.53 -4.45
N GLY A 2 18.10 -0.78 -3.83
CA GLY A 2 16.85 -0.09 -4.14
C GLY A 2 16.49 0.91 -3.04
N VAL A 3 15.84 2.01 -3.41
CA VAL A 3 15.30 2.99 -2.46
C VAL A 3 13.79 2.82 -2.33
N LYS A 4 13.27 2.92 -1.11
CA LYS A 4 11.82 2.96 -0.87
C LYS A 4 11.40 4.41 -0.75
N VAL A 5 10.53 4.86 -1.65
CA VAL A 5 10.04 6.25 -1.65
C VAL A 5 8.53 6.26 -1.53
N ARG A 6 8.03 7.17 -0.68
CA ARG A 6 6.59 7.39 -0.54
C ARG A 6 6.13 8.37 -1.63
N ALA A 7 4.99 8.07 -2.21
CA ALA A 7 4.33 8.88 -3.21
C ALA A 7 2.85 9.02 -2.89
N ARG A 8 2.22 10.06 -3.43
CA ARG A 8 0.77 10.19 -3.45
C ARG A 8 0.25 9.92 -4.85
N TYR A 9 -0.87 9.19 -4.93
CA TYR A 9 -1.58 8.98 -6.18
C TYR A 9 -2.66 10.06 -6.35
N GLU A 10 -2.47 10.98 -7.30
CA GLU A 10 -3.41 12.07 -7.59
C GLU A 10 -3.55 12.25 -9.10
N GLY A 11 -4.78 12.35 -9.62
CA GLY A 11 -5.01 12.59 -11.04
C GLY A 11 -4.47 11.49 -11.97
N LYS A 12 -4.45 10.24 -11.50
CA LYS A 12 -3.85 9.07 -12.19
C LYS A 12 -2.32 9.09 -12.31
N VAL A 13 -1.64 9.93 -11.54
CA VAL A 13 -0.18 10.07 -11.53
C VAL A 13 0.35 9.76 -10.13
N LEU A 14 1.46 9.01 -10.03
CA LEU A 14 2.22 8.85 -8.79
C LEU A 14 3.17 10.04 -8.63
N ARG A 15 2.98 10.82 -7.57
CA ARG A 15 3.80 11.99 -7.23
C ARG A 15 4.66 11.66 -6.00
N PRO A 16 5.97 11.44 -6.15
CA PRO A 16 6.84 11.17 -5.01
C PRO A 16 6.93 12.41 -4.10
N PHE A 17 7.13 12.21 -2.81
CA PHE A 17 7.31 13.32 -1.84
C PHE A 17 8.74 13.89 -1.84
N GLN A 18 9.64 13.30 -2.62
CA GLN A 18 11.03 13.67 -2.76
C GLN A 18 11.47 13.38 -4.20
N ASP A 19 12.57 14.00 -4.64
CA ASP A 19 13.19 13.67 -5.92
C ASP A 19 13.74 12.24 -5.92
N LEU A 20 13.61 11.58 -7.07
CA LEU A 20 14.01 10.19 -7.28
C LEU A 20 15.33 10.03 -8.04
N ASP A 21 15.95 11.13 -8.49
CA ASP A 21 17.18 11.14 -9.30
C ASP A 21 17.13 10.15 -10.50
N LEU A 22 15.97 10.10 -11.16
CA LEU A 22 15.73 9.23 -12.31
C LEU A 22 15.94 10.00 -13.61
N HIS A 23 16.40 9.29 -14.64
CA HIS A 23 16.49 9.83 -16.00
C HIS A 23 15.19 9.63 -16.77
N GLU A 24 14.94 10.47 -17.77
CA GLU A 24 13.79 10.29 -18.66
C GLU A 24 13.89 8.95 -19.41
N GLY A 25 12.83 8.16 -19.35
CA GLY A 25 12.77 6.81 -19.95
C GLY A 25 13.29 5.70 -19.04
N GLU A 26 13.73 5.99 -17.81
CA GLU A 26 14.16 4.99 -16.86
C GLU A 26 12.99 4.15 -16.34
N GLU A 27 13.08 2.82 -16.45
CA GLU A 27 12.06 1.90 -15.98
C GLU A 27 12.22 1.63 -14.48
N VAL A 28 11.11 1.71 -13.74
CA VAL A 28 11.07 1.47 -12.30
C VAL A 28 9.99 0.45 -11.94
N VAL A 29 10.22 -0.29 -10.86
CA VAL A 29 9.23 -1.21 -10.31
C VAL A 29 8.49 -0.52 -9.17
N ILE A 30 7.15 -0.56 -9.21
CA ILE A 30 6.30 0.01 -8.18
C ILE A 30 5.71 -1.12 -7.34
N GLU A 31 5.91 -1.05 -6.03
CA GLU A 31 5.26 -1.92 -5.06
C GLU A 31 4.12 -1.16 -4.36
N VAL A 32 2.89 -1.66 -4.48
CA VAL A 32 1.71 -1.07 -3.81
C VAL A 32 1.35 -1.93 -2.61
N GLN A 33 1.71 -1.47 -1.42
CA GLN A 33 1.32 -2.12 -0.16
C GLN A 33 -0.08 -1.67 0.24
N ARG A 34 -1.06 -2.57 0.11
CA ARG A 34 -2.42 -2.38 0.63
C ARG A 34 -2.52 -3.06 2.00
N SER A 35 -3.15 -2.40 2.96
CA SER A 35 -3.40 -3.02 4.26
C SER A 35 -4.31 -4.25 4.10
N LEU A 36 -4.16 -5.25 4.98
CA LEU A 36 -5.06 -6.42 4.99
C LEU A 36 -6.52 -5.99 5.20
N ALA A 37 -6.76 -4.96 6.01
CA ALA A 37 -8.08 -4.38 6.21
C ALA A 37 -8.76 -3.99 4.88
N ASP A 38 -8.01 -3.41 3.93
CA ASP A 38 -8.54 -3.07 2.60
C ASP A 38 -8.88 -4.30 1.74
N LYS A 39 -8.19 -5.44 1.95
CA LYS A 39 -8.53 -6.71 1.27
C LYS A 39 -9.77 -7.38 1.86
N PHE A 40 -10.00 -7.24 3.17
CA PHE A 40 -11.14 -7.87 3.85
C PHE A 40 -12.44 -7.07 3.71
N HIS A 41 -12.39 -5.73 3.72
CA HIS A 41 -13.58 -4.89 3.56
C HIS A 41 -14.36 -5.12 2.25
N GLY A 42 -13.69 -5.58 1.18
CA GLY A 42 -14.34 -5.87 -0.10
C GLY A 42 -15.01 -7.26 -0.17
N ARG A 43 -14.71 -8.18 0.75
CA ARG A 43 -15.13 -9.59 0.67
C ARG A 43 -15.95 -10.07 1.86
N LEU A 44 -15.84 -9.38 2.99
CA LEU A 44 -16.60 -9.65 4.20
C LEU A 44 -17.29 -8.34 4.57
N ALA A 45 -18.61 -8.30 4.46
CA ALA A 45 -19.45 -7.23 4.97
C ALA A 45 -19.43 -7.27 6.51
N VAL A 46 -18.26 -6.99 7.09
CA VAL A 46 -18.03 -7.06 8.52
C VAL A 46 -17.42 -5.73 8.94
N ASP A 47 -17.98 -5.16 10.00
CA ASP A 47 -17.60 -3.90 10.60
C ASP A 47 -16.09 -3.86 10.89
N ARG A 48 -15.48 -2.68 10.69
CA ARG A 48 -14.08 -2.36 10.96
C ARG A 48 -13.58 -2.91 12.30
N LYS A 49 -14.42 -2.89 13.34
CA LYS A 49 -14.06 -3.40 14.67
C LYS A 49 -13.76 -4.91 14.67
N THR A 50 -14.54 -5.69 13.94
CA THR A 50 -14.35 -7.14 13.86
C THR A 50 -13.21 -7.52 12.93
N ALA A 51 -12.93 -6.71 11.90
CA ALA A 51 -11.77 -6.92 11.04
C ALA A 51 -10.45 -6.74 11.81
N ASP A 52 -10.37 -5.72 12.67
CA ASP A 52 -9.21 -5.49 13.54
C ASP A 52 -9.03 -6.65 14.55
N GLU A 53 -10.12 -7.17 15.13
CA GLU A 53 -10.06 -8.34 16.04
C GLU A 53 -9.59 -9.63 15.36
N ILE A 54 -9.95 -9.87 14.09
CA ILE A 54 -9.49 -11.06 13.34
C ILE A 54 -8.00 -10.99 13.03
N VAL A 55 -7.49 -9.80 12.66
CA VAL A 55 -6.05 -9.61 12.40
C VAL A 55 -5.22 -9.87 13.65
N ASP A 56 -5.71 -9.44 14.82
CA ASP A 56 -5.03 -9.69 16.09
C ASP A 56 -5.02 -11.17 16.51
N MET A 57 -6.02 -11.97 16.09
CA MET A 57 -6.07 -13.41 16.37
C MET A 57 -5.09 -14.24 15.53
N GLU A 58 -4.78 -13.83 14.29
CA GLU A 58 -3.83 -14.57 13.42
C GLU A 58 -2.35 -14.28 13.72
N ILE A 59 -2.03 -13.37 14.65
CA ILE A 59 -0.64 -13.10 15.09
C ILE A 59 -0.17 -14.09 16.19
N TRP A 60 -1.05 -14.95 16.71
CA TRP A 60 -0.73 -15.93 17.76
C TRP A 60 -1.00 -17.40 17.36
N ASP A 61 -0.63 -17.80 16.14
CA ASP A 61 -0.35 -19.21 15.81
C ASP A 61 0.95 -19.34 15.00
#